data_AF-A0A2M7X3D4-F1
#
_entry.id   AF-A0A2M7X3D4-F1
#
_cell.length_a   1.000
_cell.length_b   1.000
_cell.length_c   1.000
_cell.angle_alpha   90.00
_cell.angle_beta   90.00
_cell.angle_gamma   90.00
#
_symmetry.space_group_name_H-M   'P 1'
#
loop_
_entity.id
_entity.type
_entity.pdbx_description
1 polymer ?
#
loop_
_entity_poly.entity_id
_entity_poly.type
_entity_poly.pdbx_seq_one_letter_code
_entity_poly.pdbx_strand_id
1 'polypeptide(L)'
;DFFNSLSVKVTSQSISGRDVTDQYTDIQAHIDSLTKTKTRYESIRDNATEVSDLITVTREITTIQNQIDSYVGQQQYLEQTAKFSLVSVDMSTDELALPYAPENPFRPAVVFKTAVRSVLTLFQNTAESLIWFGVYGIIWIPLLLLGLWWYRRSR
;
A
#
# COMPACT_ATOMS: atom_id res chain seq x y z
N ASP A 1 11.49 -4.51 4.80
CA ASP A 1 11.29 -5.19 6.09
C ASP A 1 10.29 -4.55 7.04
N PHE A 2 10.21 -3.23 7.17
CA PHE A 2 9.24 -2.55 8.08
C PHE A 2 7.76 -2.91 7.82
N PHE A 3 7.35 -3.09 6.57
CA PHE A 3 5.96 -3.43 6.22
C PHE A 3 5.62 -4.93 6.38
N ASN A 4 6.63 -5.80 6.43
CA ASN A 4 6.45 -7.24 6.60
C ASN A 4 6.02 -7.60 8.03
N SER A 5 6.40 -6.79 9.02
CA SER A 5 5.98 -6.98 10.42
C SER A 5 4.57 -6.49 10.72
N LEU A 6 3.93 -5.76 9.80
CA LEU A 6 2.61 -5.16 9.99
C LEU A 6 1.48 -5.90 9.25
N SER A 7 1.78 -6.92 8.44
CA SER A 7 0.80 -7.54 7.53
C SER A 7 0.57 -9.03 7.83
N VAL A 8 -0.71 -9.44 7.85
CA VAL A 8 -1.12 -10.83 8.13
C VAL A 8 -0.79 -11.79 6.96
N LYS A 9 -0.73 -11.30 5.72
CA LYS A 9 -0.31 -12.06 4.53
C LYS A 9 0.01 -11.11 3.37
N VAL A 10 1.21 -11.20 2.79
CA VAL A 10 1.59 -10.45 1.57
C VAL A 10 1.39 -11.38 0.36
N THR A 11 0.50 -11.02 -0.57
CA THR A 11 0.15 -11.86 -1.73
C THR A 11 1.08 -11.63 -2.92
N SER A 12 1.59 -10.41 -3.13
CA SER A 12 2.57 -10.09 -4.17
C SER A 12 3.31 -8.80 -3.81
N GLN A 13 4.62 -8.77 -4.00
CA GLN A 13 5.47 -7.59 -3.84
C GLN A 13 6.36 -7.46 -5.07
N SER A 14 6.25 -6.34 -5.79
CA SER A 14 7.15 -5.99 -6.87
C SER A 14 7.91 -4.73 -6.47
N ILE A 15 9.24 -4.85 -6.35
CA ILE A 15 10.13 -3.71 -6.14
C ILE A 15 10.81 -3.45 -7.48
N SER A 16 10.45 -2.35 -8.14
CA SER A 16 11.16 -1.87 -9.33
C SER A 16 11.90 -0.60 -9.00
N GLY A 17 13.24 -0.66 -8.91
CA GLY A 17 14.10 0.52 -8.88
C GLY A 17 14.70 0.74 -10.28
N ARG A 18 14.56 1.95 -10.83
CA ARG A 18 15.29 2.35 -12.03
C ARG A 18 16.47 3.21 -11.60
N ASP A 19 17.68 2.79 -11.93
CA ASP A 19 18.86 3.63 -11.76
C ASP A 19 18.81 4.79 -12.77
N VAL A 20 18.97 6.01 -12.25
CA VAL A 20 18.95 7.26 -13.03
C VAL A 20 20.25 8.05 -12.85
N THR A 21 21.28 7.44 -12.25
CA THR A 21 22.57 8.10 -11.98
C THR A 21 23.22 8.59 -13.27
N ASP A 22 23.26 7.76 -14.32
CA ASP A 22 23.82 8.12 -15.62
C ASP A 22 23.09 9.32 -16.25
N GLN A 23 21.76 9.32 -16.19
CA GLN A 23 20.94 10.43 -16.71
C GLN A 23 21.20 11.73 -15.93
N TYR A 24 21.40 11.63 -14.62
CA TYR A 24 21.72 12.80 -13.79
C TYR A 24 23.08 13.40 -14.14
N THR A 25 24.11 12.55 -14.32
CA THR A 25 25.45 13.01 -14.70
C THR A 25 25.48 13.63 -16.10
N ASP A 26 24.73 13.06 -17.04
CA ASP A 26 24.62 13.59 -18.40
C ASP A 26 23.95 14.97 -18.42
N ILE A 27 22.84 15.13 -17.70
CA ILE A 27 22.15 16.43 -17.58
C ILE A 27 23.08 17.49 -16.97
N GLN A 28 23.85 17.13 -15.94
CA GLN A 28 24.83 18.05 -15.34
C GLN A 28 25.88 18.48 -16.36
N ALA A 29 26.41 17.55 -17.16
CA ALA A 29 27.37 17.86 -18.22
C ALA A 29 26.79 18.81 -19.29
N HIS A 30 25.51 18.63 -19.64
CA HIS A 30 24.79 19.54 -20.54
C HIS A 30 24.64 20.94 -19.95
N ILE A 31 24.23 21.06 -18.69
CA ILE A 31 24.10 22.34 -17.98
C ILE A 31 25.46 23.07 -17.95
N ASP A 32 26.54 22.36 -17.63
CA ASP A 32 27.88 22.94 -17.58
C ASP A 32 28.35 23.46 -18.95
N SER A 33 28.08 22.69 -20.01
CA SER A 33 28.40 23.09 -21.39
C SER A 33 27.61 24.33 -21.84
N LEU A 34 26.31 24.36 -21.56
CA LEU A 34 25.44 25.51 -21.86
C LEU A 34 25.84 26.74 -21.05
N THR A 35 26.21 26.58 -19.79
CA THR A 35 26.66 27.67 -18.92
C THR A 35 27.96 28.28 -19.43
N LYS A 36 28.95 27.46 -19.82
CA LYS A 36 30.18 27.94 -20.46
C LYS A 36 29.90 28.69 -21.76
N THR A 37 28.96 28.17 -22.56
CA THR A 37 28.52 28.83 -23.79
C THR A 37 27.89 30.18 -23.47
N LYS A 38 26.96 30.25 -22.51
CA LYS A 38 26.33 31.50 -22.05
C LYS A 38 27.38 32.53 -21.62
N THR A 39 28.37 32.17 -20.81
CA THR A 39 29.45 33.08 -20.39
C THR A 39 30.24 33.61 -21.59
N ARG A 40 30.47 32.78 -22.62
CA ARG A 40 31.10 33.24 -23.87
C ARG A 40 30.22 34.25 -24.59
N TYR A 41 28.91 34.03 -24.70
CA TYR A 41 27.98 35.00 -25.30
C TYR A 41 27.88 36.29 -24.48
N GLU A 42 27.93 36.22 -23.14
CA GLU A 42 27.99 37.39 -22.28
C GLU A 42 29.26 38.21 -22.53
N SER A 43 30.42 37.55 -22.70
CA SER A 43 31.66 38.26 -23.06
C SER A 43 31.57 38.93 -24.45
N ILE A 44 30.88 38.32 -25.41
CA ILE A 44 30.66 38.91 -26.74
C ILE A 44 29.71 40.12 -26.63
N ARG A 45 28.64 40.00 -25.83
CA ARG A 45 27.69 41.08 -25.55
C ARG A 45 28.41 42.31 -24.98
N ASP A 46 29.32 42.09 -24.03
CA ASP A 46 30.02 43.18 -23.35
C ASP A 46 31.01 43.92 -24.28
N ASN A 47 31.44 43.28 -25.37
CA ASN A 47 32.29 43.89 -26.42
C ASN A 47 31.48 44.44 -27.61
N ALA A 48 30.17 44.20 -27.68
CA ALA A 48 29.33 44.63 -28.79
C ALA A 48 29.09 46.15 -28.73
N THR A 49 29.35 46.84 -29.85
CA THR A 49 29.21 48.30 -29.97
C THR A 49 27.96 48.71 -30.75
N GLU A 50 27.42 47.82 -31.59
CA GLU A 50 26.19 48.06 -32.33
C GLU A 50 24.95 47.55 -31.58
N VAL A 51 23.85 48.32 -31.65
CA VAL A 51 22.58 47.97 -31.01
C VAL A 51 21.94 46.72 -31.63
N SER A 52 22.09 46.53 -32.94
CA SER A 52 21.66 45.34 -33.68
C SER A 52 22.31 44.06 -33.15
N ASP A 53 23.62 44.11 -32.92
CA ASP A 53 24.39 42.98 -32.40
C ASP A 53 24.00 42.67 -30.96
N LEU A 54 23.79 43.71 -30.13
CA LEU A 54 23.34 43.55 -28.76
C LEU A 54 21.98 42.84 -28.66
N ILE A 55 21.02 43.20 -29.51
CA ILE A 55 19.70 42.56 -29.56
C ILE A 55 19.84 41.09 -29.96
N THR A 56 20.63 40.80 -30.99
CA THR A 56 20.87 39.44 -31.48
C THR A 56 21.51 38.57 -30.40
N VAL A 57 22.59 39.05 -29.77
CA VAL A 57 23.29 38.31 -28.70
C VAL A 57 22.40 38.10 -27.48
N THR A 58 21.60 39.10 -27.10
CA THR A 58 20.66 38.98 -25.96
C THR A 58 19.58 37.93 -26.24
N ARG A 59 19.10 37.84 -27.48
CA ARG A 59 18.15 36.81 -27.90
C ARG A 59 18.76 35.41 -27.76
N GLU A 60 19.99 35.22 -28.21
CA GLU A 60 20.69 33.94 -28.09
C GLU A 60 20.99 33.57 -26.64
N ILE A 61 21.40 34.53 -25.80
CA ILE A 61 21.56 34.31 -24.34
C ILE A 61 20.25 33.84 -23.71
N THR A 62 19.12 34.45 -24.09
CA THR A 62 17.80 34.07 -23.58
C THR A 62 17.42 32.65 -24.01
N THR A 63 17.70 32.27 -25.27
CA THR A 63 17.49 30.90 -25.76
C THR A 63 18.31 29.89 -24.95
N ILE A 64 19.59 30.17 -24.70
CA ILE A 64 20.47 29.30 -23.90
C ILE A 64 19.97 29.22 -22.46
N GLN A 65 19.54 30.34 -21.87
CA GLN A 65 18.99 30.35 -20.52
C GLN A 65 17.75 29.45 -20.40
N ASN A 66 16.82 29.55 -21.35
CA ASN A 66 15.63 28.70 -21.37
C ASN A 66 15.99 27.20 -21.47
N GLN A 67 17.05 26.86 -22.22
CA GLN A 67 17.55 25.49 -22.29
C GLN A 67 18.12 25.04 -20.95
N ILE A 68 18.94 25.88 -20.29
CA ILE A 68 19.47 25.61 -18.95
C ILE A 68 18.32 25.36 -17.97
N ASP A 69 17.30 26.23 -17.95
CA ASP A 69 16.16 26.10 -17.05
C ASP A 69 15.38 24.80 -17.28
N SER A 70 15.24 24.38 -18.55
CA SER A 70 14.64 23.09 -18.89
C SER A 70 15.43 21.90 -18.34
N TYR A 71 16.76 21.92 -18.48
CA TYR A 71 17.63 20.87 -17.94
C TYR A 71 17.66 20.87 -16.40
N VAL A 72 17.66 22.04 -15.76
CA VAL A 72 17.56 22.17 -14.31
C VAL A 72 16.22 21.60 -13.80
N GLY A 73 15.12 21.88 -14.51
CA GLY A 73 13.82 21.29 -14.18
C GLY A 73 13.81 19.75 -14.27
N GLN A 74 14.45 19.18 -15.30
CA GLN A 74 14.61 17.73 -15.43
C GLN A 74 15.49 17.14 -14.32
N GLN A 75 16.58 17.82 -13.97
CA GLN A 75 17.47 17.42 -12.88
C GLN A 75 16.71 17.37 -11.53
N GLN A 76 15.93 18.42 -11.23
CA GLN A 76 15.09 18.47 -10.03
C GLN A 76 14.05 17.34 -10.02
N TYR A 77 13.42 17.06 -11.16
CA TYR A 77 12.47 15.95 -11.27
C TYR A 77 13.12 14.59 -10.94
N LEU A 78 14.31 14.32 -11.48
CA LEU A 78 15.05 13.09 -11.19
C LEU A 78 15.45 13.01 -9.72
N GLU A 79 15.93 14.11 -9.13
CA GLU A 79 16.29 14.17 -7.72
C GLU A 79 15.07 13.91 -6.82
N GLN A 80 13.94 14.52 -7.14
CA GLN A 80 12.69 14.36 -6.40
C GLN A 80 12.18 12.92 -6.52
N THR A 81 12.27 12.32 -7.70
CA THR A 81 11.88 10.91 -7.94
C THR A 81 12.83 9.93 -7.26
N ALA A 82 14.14 10.23 -7.19
CA ALA A 82 15.10 9.41 -6.46
C ALA A 82 14.87 9.48 -4.94
N LYS A 83 14.50 10.65 -4.42
CA LYS A 83 14.16 10.85 -3.01
C LYS A 83 12.81 10.23 -2.63
N PHE A 84 11.83 10.26 -3.52
CA PHE A 84 10.51 9.70 -3.30
C PHE A 84 10.36 8.35 -4.01
N SER A 85 10.58 7.26 -3.28
CA SER A 85 10.14 5.95 -3.75
C SER A 85 8.63 5.96 -3.96
N LEU A 86 8.17 5.74 -5.20
CA LEU A 86 6.74 5.60 -5.50
C LEU A 86 6.23 4.32 -4.84
N VAL A 87 5.63 4.43 -3.66
CA VAL A 87 4.99 3.30 -2.98
C VAL A 87 3.54 3.21 -3.44
N SER A 88 3.28 2.41 -4.49
CA SER A 88 1.92 2.04 -4.87
C SER A 88 1.45 0.89 -3.98
N VAL A 89 0.45 1.13 -3.14
CA VAL A 89 -0.17 0.10 -2.29
C VAL A 89 -1.54 -0.22 -2.86
N ASP A 90 -1.62 -1.28 -3.64
CA ASP A 90 -2.88 -1.84 -4.10
C ASP A 90 -3.38 -2.84 -3.04
N MET A 91 -4.36 -2.41 -2.24
CA MET A 91 -4.99 -3.24 -1.21
C MET A 91 -6.36 -3.69 -1.72
N SER A 92 -6.47 -4.96 -2.12
CA SER A 92 -7.78 -5.57 -2.38
C SER A 92 -8.20 -6.40 -1.17
N THR A 93 -9.39 -6.10 -0.64
CA THR A 93 -10.08 -6.93 0.36
C THR A 93 -10.98 -7.98 -0.27
N ASP A 94 -10.94 -8.14 -1.60
CA ASP A 94 -11.85 -9.00 -2.32
C ASP A 94 -11.14 -10.27 -2.82
N GLU A 95 -11.49 -11.42 -2.24
CA GLU A 95 -10.98 -12.74 -2.64
C GLU A 95 -11.44 -13.14 -4.06
N LEU A 96 -12.33 -12.36 -4.69
CA LEU A 96 -13.06 -12.73 -5.91
C LEU A 96 -12.49 -12.21 -7.24
N ALA A 97 -11.39 -11.45 -7.23
CA ALA A 97 -10.79 -10.89 -8.46
C ALA A 97 -9.50 -11.61 -8.94
N LEU A 98 -9.22 -12.82 -8.43
CA LEU A 98 -8.13 -13.67 -8.90
C LEU A 98 -8.62 -14.62 -10.01
N PRO A 99 -7.76 -15.00 -10.99
CA PRO A 99 -8.10 -16.07 -11.94
C PRO A 99 -8.46 -17.32 -11.13
N TYR A 100 -9.67 -17.86 -11.36
CA TYR A 100 -10.30 -18.95 -10.61
C TYR A 100 -9.28 -19.99 -10.12
N ALA A 101 -8.82 -19.80 -8.90
CA ALA A 101 -8.14 -20.80 -8.10
C ALA A 101 -9.20 -21.29 -7.13
N PRO A 102 -9.47 -22.60 -7.03
CA PRO A 102 -10.46 -23.10 -6.07
C PRO A 102 -10.10 -22.56 -4.68
N GLU A 103 -11.00 -21.76 -4.10
CA GLU A 103 -10.80 -21.02 -2.84
C GLU A 103 -10.34 -21.91 -1.67
N ASN A 104 -10.58 -23.21 -1.77
CA ASN A 104 -10.06 -24.21 -0.86
C ASN A 104 -9.31 -25.30 -1.66
N PRO A 105 -7.99 -25.18 -1.89
CA PRO A 105 -7.20 -26.37 -2.15
C PRO A 105 -7.46 -27.35 -1.01
N PHE A 106 -7.75 -28.62 -1.32
CA PHE A 106 -7.99 -29.64 -0.30
C PHE A 106 -6.76 -29.75 0.60
N ARG A 107 -6.82 -29.13 1.77
CA ARG A 107 -5.74 -29.07 2.77
C ARG A 107 -6.12 -29.95 3.95
N PRO A 108 -5.79 -31.27 3.91
CA PRO A 108 -6.23 -32.23 4.91
C PRO A 108 -5.84 -31.83 6.35
N ALA A 109 -4.69 -31.17 6.52
CA ALA A 109 -4.26 -30.67 7.82
C ALA A 109 -5.15 -29.55 8.41
N VAL A 110 -5.72 -28.66 7.57
CA VAL A 110 -6.61 -27.59 8.03
C VAL A 110 -7.99 -28.17 8.34
N VAL A 111 -8.51 -29.03 7.46
CA VAL A 111 -9.78 -29.74 7.66
C VAL A 111 -9.74 -30.54 8.97
N PHE A 112 -8.63 -31.22 9.27
CA PHE A 112 -8.45 -31.93 10.53
C PHE A 112 -8.48 -31.00 11.76
N LYS A 113 -7.76 -29.88 11.73
CA LYS A 113 -7.76 -28.91 12.85
C LYS A 113 -9.15 -28.30 13.07
N THR A 114 -9.86 -27.98 12.00
CA THR A 114 -11.23 -27.45 12.07
C THR A 114 -12.19 -28.52 12.60
N ALA A 115 -12.04 -29.78 12.21
CA ALA A 115 -12.84 -30.89 12.73
C ALA A 115 -12.57 -31.17 14.22
N VAL A 116 -11.31 -31.15 14.67
CA VAL A 116 -10.98 -31.28 16.10
C VAL A 116 -11.56 -30.12 16.91
N ARG A 117 -11.46 -28.90 16.38
CA ARG A 117 -12.07 -27.73 17.01
C ARG A 117 -13.59 -27.88 17.11
N SER A 118 -14.27 -28.29 16.04
CA SER A 118 -15.74 -28.43 16.06
C SER A 118 -16.19 -29.50 17.07
N VAL A 119 -15.46 -30.61 17.20
CA VAL A 119 -15.71 -31.61 18.25
C VAL A 119 -15.57 -30.98 19.63
N LEU A 120 -14.51 -30.22 19.89
CA LEU A 120 -14.32 -29.55 21.18
C LEU A 120 -15.43 -28.52 21.47
N THR A 121 -15.85 -27.76 20.46
CA THR A 121 -16.94 -26.79 20.56
C THR A 121 -18.28 -27.48 20.85
N LEU A 122 -18.54 -28.65 20.27
CA LEU A 122 -19.73 -29.45 20.60
C LEU A 122 -19.73 -29.89 22.07
N PHE A 123 -18.58 -30.33 22.61
CA PHE A 123 -18.45 -30.67 24.02
C PHE A 123 -18.70 -29.48 24.94
N GLN A 124 -18.13 -28.32 24.61
CA GLN A 124 -18.34 -27.07 25.36
C GLN A 124 -19.80 -26.64 25.36
N ASN A 125 -20.44 -26.62 24.18
CA ASN A 125 -21.85 -26.26 24.04
C ASN A 125 -22.78 -27.25 24.78
N THR A 126 -22.42 -28.53 24.81
CA THR A 126 -23.17 -29.56 25.55
C THR A 126 -23.05 -29.33 27.06
N ALA A 127 -21.84 -29.05 27.56
CA ALA A 127 -21.61 -28.74 28.96
C ALA A 127 -22.36 -27.47 29.38
N GLU A 128 -22.33 -26.42 28.56
CA GLU A 128 -23.09 -25.19 28.80
C GLU A 128 -24.60 -25.46 28.85
N SER A 129 -25.13 -26.25 27.90
CA SER A 129 -26.53 -26.65 27.90
C SER A 129 -26.92 -27.39 29.19
N LEU A 130 -26.08 -28.29 29.70
CA LEU A 130 -26.32 -29.00 30.96
C LEU A 130 -26.36 -28.07 32.17
N ILE A 131 -25.49 -27.06 32.21
CA ILE A 131 -25.50 -26.04 33.28
C ILE A 131 -26.83 -25.29 33.25
N TRP A 132 -27.26 -24.85 32.06
CA TRP A 132 -28.54 -24.17 31.88
C TRP A 132 -29.73 -25.06 32.28
N PHE A 133 -29.74 -26.34 31.91
CA PHE A 133 -30.75 -27.30 32.35
C PHE A 133 -30.74 -27.52 33.87
N GLY A 134 -29.58 -27.52 34.52
CA GLY A 134 -29.47 -27.64 35.98
C GLY A 134 -30.07 -26.43 36.70
N VAL A 135 -29.72 -25.22 36.26
CA VAL A 135 -30.23 -23.96 36.83
C VAL A 135 -31.74 -23.85 36.61
N TYR A 136 -32.20 -24.09 35.38
CA TYR A 136 -33.64 -24.04 35.10
C TYR A 136 -34.40 -25.19 35.76
N GLY A 137 -33.80 -26.37 35.89
CA GLY A 137 -34.38 -27.49 36.61
C GLY A 137 -34.78 -27.13 38.04
N ILE A 138 -33.97 -26.32 38.75
CA ILE A 138 -34.29 -25.86 40.10
C ILE A 138 -35.59 -25.03 40.16
N ILE A 139 -35.93 -24.30 39.08
CA ILE A 139 -37.13 -23.47 38.98
C ILE A 139 -38.33 -24.29 38.48
N TRP A 140 -38.13 -25.12 37.45
CA TRP A 140 -39.23 -25.87 36.81
C TRP A 140 -39.67 -27.11 37.61
N ILE A 141 -38.79 -27.78 38.36
CA ILE A 141 -39.12 -28.93 39.20
C ILE A 141 -40.19 -28.59 40.27
N PRO A 142 -40.04 -27.55 41.10
CA PRO A 142 -41.07 -27.20 42.08
C PRO A 142 -42.37 -26.71 41.42
N LEU A 143 -42.28 -26.02 40.28
CA LEU A 143 -43.45 -25.58 39.50
C LEU A 143 -44.26 -26.77 38.96
N LEU A 144 -43.59 -27.81 38.43
CA LEU A 144 -44.22 -29.04 37.98
C LEU A 144 -44.79 -29.87 39.14
N LEU A 145 -44.11 -29.94 40.28
CA LEU A 145 -44.62 -30.62 41.48
C LEU A 145 -45.87 -29.94 42.02
N LEU A 146 -45.91 -28.60 42.05
CA LEU A 146 -47.09 -27.83 42.44
C LEU A 146 -48.24 -28.04 41.45
N GLY A 147 -47.96 -28.04 40.14
CA GLY A 147 -48.96 -28.31 39.10
C GLY A 147 -49.55 -29.72 39.20
N LEU A 148 -48.71 -30.75 39.40
CA LEU A 148 -49.14 -32.13 39.60
C LEU A 148 -49.91 -32.33 40.92
N TRP A 149 -49.50 -31.65 41.98
CA TRP A 149 -50.22 -31.67 43.27
C TRP A 149 -51.61 -31.03 43.13
N TRP A 150 -51.72 -29.93 42.40
CA TRP A 150 -53.00 -29.27 42.12
C TRP A 150 -53.91 -30.14 41.24
N TYR A 151 -53.36 -30.79 40.20
CA TYR A 151 -54.09 -31.72 39.36
C TYR A 151 -54.60 -32.96 40.11
N ARG A 152 -53.81 -33.51 41.05
CA ARG A 152 -54.22 -34.61 41.92
C ARG A 152 -55.25 -34.22 42.97
N ARG A 153 -55.30 -32.94 43.38
CA ARG A 153 -56.29 -32.43 44.35
C ARG A 153 -57.63 -32.05 43.69
N SER A 154 -57.64 -31.84 42.38
CA SER A 154 -58.83 -31.49 41.60
C SER A 154 -59.54 -32.70 40.97
N ARG A 155 -59.08 -33.93 41.25
CA ARG A 155 -59.82 -35.19 41.03
C ARG A 155 -60.17 -35.80 42.38
#